data_AF-A0A8H4B1J5-F1
#
_entry.id   AF-A0A8H4B1J5-F1
#
_cell.length_a   1.000
_cell.length_b   1.000
_cell.length_c   1.000
_cell.angle_alpha   90.00
_cell.angle_beta   90.00
_cell.angle_gamma   90.00
#
_symmetry.space_group_name_H-M   'P 1'
#
loop_
_entity.id
_entity.type
_entity.pdbx_description
1 polymer ?
#
loop_
_entity_poly.entity_id
_entity_poly.type
_entity_poly.pdbx_seq_one_letter_code
_entity_poly.pdbx_strand_id
1 'polypeptide(L)' 'MGVKALAEALCRNSSLTNLDLKSNKLGSEGGRVLTKALYENTTLTHFDISSNQHDFKGGEEFAKALYKIQL' A
#
# COMPACT_ATOMS: atom_id res chain seq x y z
N MET A 1 -11.82 7.41 5.77
CA MET A 1 -12.14 8.16 4.54
C MET A 1 -10.87 8.56 3.76
N GLY A 2 -9.78 8.97 4.41
CA GLY A 2 -8.53 9.34 3.70
C GLY A 2 -7.83 8.21 2.93
N VAL A 3 -7.66 7.03 3.54
CA VAL A 3 -6.88 5.93 2.91
C VAL A 3 -7.54 5.36 1.65
N LYS A 4 -8.88 5.36 1.57
CA LYS A 4 -9.61 4.89 0.38
C LYS A 4 -9.36 5.80 -0.83
N ALA A 5 -9.41 7.12 -0.64
CA ALA A 5 -9.10 8.08 -1.69
C ALA A 5 -7.63 7.97 -2.16
N LEU A 6 -6.70 7.73 -1.23
CA LEU A 6 -5.30 7.49 -1.58
C LEU A 6 -5.13 6.20 -2.40
N ALA A 7 -5.83 5.13 -2.04
CA ALA A 7 -5.81 3.88 -2.80
C ALA A 7 -6.37 4.06 -4.22
N GLU A 8 -7.49 4.76 -4.38
CA GLU A 8 -8.05 5.07 -5.71
C GLU A 8 -7.09 5.94 -6.55
N ALA A 9 -6.42 6.92 -5.92
CA ALA A 9 -5.41 7.72 -6.58
C ALA A 9 -4.22 6.86 -7.03
N LEU A 10 -3.78 5.92 -6.20
CA LEU A 10 -2.69 4.99 -6.54
C LEU A 10 -3.06 4.08 -7.71
N CYS A 11 -4.28 3.52 -7.77
CA CYS A 11 -4.70 2.70 -8.91
C CYS A 11 -4.64 3.44 -10.25
N ARG A 12 -4.85 4.76 -10.24
CA ARG A 12 -4.88 5.61 -11.44
C ARG A 12 -3.56 6.32 -11.73
N ASN A 13 -2.62 6.29 -10.79
CA ASN A 13 -1.35 6.98 -10.92
C ASN A 13 -0.38 6.11 -11.72
N SER A 14 0.16 6.67 -12.81
CA SER A 14 1.11 6.00 -13.70
C SER A 14 2.48 6.70 -13.76
N SER A 15 2.78 7.57 -12.80
CA SER A 15 4.04 8.33 -12.75
C SER A 15 4.79 8.19 -11.43
N LEU A 16 4.08 7.89 -10.34
CA LEU A 16 4.65 7.75 -9.02
C LEU A 16 5.42 6.43 -8.93
N THR A 17 6.70 6.53 -8.62
CA THR A 17 7.60 5.39 -8.44
C THR A 17 7.87 5.09 -6.96
N ASN A 18 7.74 6.09 -6.09
CA ASN A 18 8.10 5.99 -4.68
C ASN A 18 6.99 6.57 -3.80
N LEU A 19 6.57 5.82 -2.77
CA LEU A 19 5.59 6.26 -1.79
C LEU A 19 6.00 5.81 -0.38
N ASP A 20 6.22 6.78 0.51
CA ASP A 20 6.45 6.56 1.94
C ASP A 20 5.23 7.01 2.73
N LEU A 21 4.65 6.07 3.47
CA LEU A 21 3.54 6.28 4.38
C LEU A 21 3.87 5.81 5.80
N LYS A 22 5.14 5.61 6.14
CA LYS A 22 5.57 5.15 7.46
C LYS A 22 4.96 5.97 8.60
N SER A 23 4.50 5.28 9.65
CA SER A 23 3.97 5.88 10.89
C SER A 23 2.75 6.80 10.75
N ASN A 24 1.92 6.64 9.72
CA ASN A 24 0.69 7.40 9.48
C ASN A 24 -0.59 6.83 10.13
N LYS A 25 -0.47 5.87 11.06
CA LYS A 25 -1.60 5.27 11.79
C LYS A 25 -2.74 4.79 10.86
N LEU A 26 -2.39 4.19 9.72
CA LEU A 26 -3.37 3.72 8.73
C LEU A 26 -4.34 2.67 9.29
N GLY A 27 -3.91 1.93 10.32
CA GLY A 27 -4.67 0.83 10.90
C GLY A 27 -4.73 -0.39 9.99
N SER A 28 -5.34 -1.48 10.47
CA SER A 28 -5.46 -2.73 9.73
C SER A 28 -6.28 -2.58 8.44
N GLU A 29 -7.39 -1.85 8.50
CA GLU A 29 -8.24 -1.55 7.34
C GLU A 29 -7.51 -0.73 6.28
N GLY A 30 -6.78 0.32 6.69
CA GLY A 30 -6.03 1.15 5.76
C GLY A 30 -4.92 0.38 5.06
N GLY A 31 -4.21 -0.48 5.80
CA GLY A 31 -3.22 -1.40 5.23
C GLY A 31 -3.79 -2.31 4.16
N ARG A 32 -4.95 -2.95 4.42
CA ARG A 32 -5.61 -3.85 3.45
C ARG A 32 -6.02 -3.12 2.17
N VAL A 33 -6.62 -1.93 2.31
CA VAL A 33 -7.08 -1.12 1.17
C VAL A 33 -5.90 -0.67 0.29
N LEU A 34 -4.80 -0.23 0.88
CA LEU A 34 -3.59 0.15 0.12
C LEU A 34 -2.94 -1.05 -0.56
N THR A 35 -2.89 -2.20 0.11
CA THR A 35 -2.33 -3.43 -0.45
C THR A 35 -3.02 -3.82 -1.76
N LYS A 36 -4.36 -3.68 -1.81
CA LYS A 36 -5.12 -3.93 -3.05
C LYS A 36 -4.77 -2.92 -4.16
N ALA A 37 -4.64 -1.63 -3.82
CA ALA A 37 -4.29 -0.62 -4.82
C ALA A 37 -2.88 -0.81 -5.39
N LEU A 38 -1.92 -1.24 -4.57
CA LEU A 38 -0.57 -1.57 -5.01
C LEU A 38 -0.55 -2.76 -5.96
N TYR A 39 -1.43 -3.74 -5.75
CA TYR A 39 -1.56 -4.87 -6.65
C TYR A 39 -2.02 -4.43 -8.05
N GLU A 40 -2.80 -3.37 -8.17
CA GLU A 40 -3.26 -2.83 -9.45
C GLU A 40 -2.25 -1.83 -10.05
N ASN A 41 -1.54 -1.06 -9.23
CA ASN A 41 -0.51 -0.13 -9.70
C ASN A 41 0.68 -0.88 -10.34
N THR A 42 1.21 -0.36 -11.45
CA THR A 42 2.31 -0.96 -12.22
C THR A 42 3.56 -0.07 -12.30
N THR A 43 3.54 1.12 -11.70
CA THR A 43 4.63 2.11 -11.82
C THR A 43 5.38 2.32 -10.52
N LEU A 44 4.73 2.04 -9.38
CA LEU A 44 5.32 2.13 -8.07
C LEU A 44 6.35 1.01 -7.90
N THR A 45 7.59 1.38 -7.65
CA THR A 45 8.73 0.48 -7.43
C THR A 45 9.17 0.45 -5.97
N HIS A 46 8.79 1.48 -5.19
CA HIS A 46 9.12 1.58 -3.77
C HIS A 46 7.90 1.99 -2.95
N PHE A 47 7.62 1.22 -1.90
CA PHE A 47 6.50 1.46 -1.00
C PHE A 47 6.88 1.14 0.45
N ASP A 48 6.69 2.09 1.36
CA ASP A 48 6.89 1.89 2.80
C ASP A 48 5.61 2.21 3.59
N ILE A 49 5.09 1.24 4.33
CA ILE A 49 4.05 1.45 5.35
C ILE A 49 4.45 0.91 6.72
N SER A 50 5.74 0.75 6.98
CA SER A 50 6.25 0.36 8.28
C SER A 50 5.66 1.23 9.40
N SER A 51 5.50 0.64 10.57
CA SER A 51 4.95 1.34 11.74
C SER A 51 3.52 1.89 11.58
N ASN A 52 2.73 1.38 10.63
CA ASN A 52 1.30 1.71 10.51
C ASN A 52 0.35 0.66 11.10
N GLN A 53 0.89 -0.48 11.51
CA GLN A 53 0.13 -1.68 11.81
C GLN A 53 0.51 -2.18 13.21
N HIS A 54 -0.37 -1.91 14.16
CA HIS A 54 -0.23 -2.43 15.52
C HIS A 54 -0.92 -3.80 15.70
N ASP A 55 -1.72 -4.27 14.72
CA ASP A 55 -2.49 -5.52 14.83
C ASP A 55 -2.90 -6.11 13.44
N PHE A 56 -1.93 -6.34 12.56
CA PHE A 56 -2.22 -6.78 11.18
C PHE A 56 -2.18 -8.31 11.02
N LYS A 57 -3.34 -8.91 10.73
CA LYS A 57 -3.49 -10.33 10.37
C LYS A 57 -3.42 -10.61 8.86
N GLY A 58 -3.23 -9.60 8.02
CA GLY A 58 -3.24 -9.70 6.55
C GLY A 58 -1.87 -9.99 5.90
N GLY A 59 -0.95 -10.66 6.61
CA GLY A 59 0.45 -10.82 6.20
C GLY A 59 0.62 -11.46 4.80
N GLU A 60 -0.29 -12.35 4.41
CA GLU A 60 -0.24 -13.02 3.10
C GLU A 60 -0.56 -12.07 1.93
N GLU A 61 -1.57 -11.21 2.09
CA GLU A 61 -1.94 -10.21 1.08
C GLU A 61 -0.81 -9.18 0.91
N PHE A 62 -0.15 -8.86 2.02
CA PHE A 62 1.00 -7.95 2.03
C PHE A 62 2.22 -8.56 1.33
N ALA A 63 2.53 -9.83 1.60
CA ALA A 63 3.61 -10.54 0.92
C ALA A 63 3.38 -10.61 -0.61
N LYS A 64 2.13 -10.84 -1.05
CA LYS A 64 1.76 -10.85 -2.47
C LYS A 64 1.94 -9.48 -3.13
N ALA A 65 1.57 -8.40 -2.44
CA ALA A 65 1.80 -7.06 -2.95
C ALA A 65 3.29 -6.71 -3.02
N LEU A 66 4.07 -7.05 -1.99
CA LEU A 66 5.52 -6.83 -1.95
C LEU A 66 6.28 -7.57 -3.06
N TYR A 67 5.89 -8.81 -3.37
CA TYR A 67 6.50 -9.60 -4.45
C TYR A 67 6.40 -8.91 -5.82
N LYS A 68 5.33 -8.14 -6.07
CA LYS A 68 5.14 -7.40 -7.32
C LYS A 68 6.05 -6.17 -7.42
N ILE A 69 6.33 -5.50 -6.31
CA ILE A 69 7.12 -4.25 -6.29
C ILE A 69 8.63 -4.52 -6.44
N GLN A 70 9.05 -5.79 -6.36
CA GLN A 70 10.44 -6.24 -6.50
C GLN A 70 10.77 -6.80 -7.91
N LEU A 71 9.80 -6.86 -8.83
CA LEU A 71 9.96 -7.24 -10.23
C LEU A 71 9.88 -6.00 -11.13
#